data_AF-A0A6J8E8B6-F1
#
_entry.id   AF-A0A6J8E8B6-F1
#
_cell.length_a   1.000
_cell.length_b   1.000
_cell.length_c   1.000
_cell.angle_alpha   90.00
_cell.angle_beta   90.00
_cell.angle_gamma   90.00
#
_symmetry.space_group_name_H-M   'P 1'
#
loop_
_entity.id
_entity.type
_entity.pdbx_description
1 polymer ?
#
loop_
_entity_poly.entity_id
_entity_poly.type
_entity_poly.pdbx_seq_one_letter_code
_entity_poly.pdbx_strand_id
1 'polypeptide(L)'
;MHHVLKESCSYRWVHIVKWLLDNIEHSSLDINTAMHTVLFREFVGPDNTLVRLLLQYPIHDTVDVAEIIQECCWWGILDLVQLVCEKIDHKQLDMKAAMNTACSRSHFDLVKWMLSNIENNLFDMPSAFDKAIHADCDDLNASLIQLLKGYTDHKLIDMSSVLMIGCKQCWYDIVDWVLGNADHTVLDVDKAMNSVYIKWMFARTLHRGQQNKLQKEKITNL
;
A
#
# COMPACT_ATOMS: atom_id res chain seq x y z
N MET A 1 17.18 -24.63 -23.42
CA MET A 1 16.29 -24.96 -22.28
C MET A 1 15.56 -23.75 -21.72
N HIS A 2 16.12 -22.54 -21.76
CA HIS A 2 15.45 -21.29 -21.34
C HIS A 2 14.01 -21.13 -21.87
N HIS A 3 13.76 -21.48 -23.13
CA HIS A 3 12.42 -21.40 -23.74
C HIS A 3 11.42 -22.39 -23.14
N VAL A 4 11.86 -23.56 -22.64
CA VAL A 4 10.96 -24.60 -22.12
C VAL A 4 10.43 -24.21 -20.75
N LEU A 5 11.29 -23.67 -19.87
CA LEU A 5 10.85 -23.18 -18.56
C LEU A 5 9.86 -22.03 -18.73
N LYS A 6 10.20 -21.03 -19.55
CA LYS A 6 9.29 -19.91 -19.87
C LYS A 6 7.93 -20.39 -20.37
N GLU A 7 7.89 -21.27 -21.37
CA GLU A 7 6.64 -21.78 -21.92
C GLU A 7 5.84 -22.58 -20.87
N SER A 8 6.51 -23.43 -20.09
CA SER A 8 5.84 -24.17 -19.01
C SER A 8 5.25 -23.23 -17.94
N CYS A 9 5.90 -22.12 -17.65
CA CYS A 9 5.37 -21.05 -16.81
C CYS A 9 4.18 -20.33 -17.46
N SER A 10 4.28 -19.96 -18.75
CA SER A 10 3.19 -19.36 -19.53
C SER A 10 1.91 -20.22 -19.46
N TYR A 11 2.05 -21.52 -19.67
CA TYR A 11 0.92 -22.47 -19.66
C TYR A 11 0.56 -22.99 -18.26
N ARG A 12 1.22 -22.49 -17.21
CA ARG A 12 1.04 -22.89 -15.82
C ARG A 12 1.17 -24.40 -15.56
N TRP A 13 2.09 -25.06 -16.26
CA TRP A 13 2.35 -26.50 -16.08
C TRP A 13 3.22 -26.75 -14.84
N VAL A 14 2.63 -26.62 -13.65
CA VAL A 14 3.30 -26.71 -12.34
C VAL A 14 4.20 -27.95 -12.22
N HIS A 15 3.71 -29.12 -12.66
CA HIS A 15 4.48 -30.37 -12.59
C HIS A 15 5.72 -30.36 -13.49
N ILE A 16 5.63 -29.73 -14.67
CA ILE A 16 6.75 -29.61 -15.59
C ILE A 16 7.75 -28.60 -15.04
N VAL A 17 7.29 -27.44 -14.55
CA VAL A 17 8.15 -26.44 -13.91
C VAL A 17 8.92 -27.06 -12.75
N LYS A 18 8.22 -27.78 -11.86
CA LYS A 18 8.87 -28.49 -10.74
C LYS A 18 9.90 -29.51 -11.25
N TRP A 19 9.54 -30.34 -12.22
CA TRP A 19 10.46 -31.32 -12.79
C TRP A 19 11.72 -30.65 -13.38
N LEU A 20 11.57 -29.54 -14.11
CA LEU A 20 12.68 -28.78 -14.67
C LEU A 20 13.59 -28.24 -13.56
N LEU A 21 13.02 -27.69 -12.49
CA LEU A 21 13.77 -27.16 -11.36
C LEU A 21 14.50 -28.26 -10.56
N ASP A 22 13.92 -29.46 -10.46
CA ASP A 22 14.50 -30.58 -9.72
C ASP A 22 15.58 -31.35 -10.51
N ASN A 23 15.56 -31.31 -11.85
CA ASN A 23 16.37 -32.19 -12.70
C ASN A 23 17.35 -31.46 -13.63
N ILE A 24 17.32 -30.13 -13.71
CA ILE A 24 18.22 -29.34 -14.56
C ILE A 24 19.09 -28.44 -13.70
N GLU A 25 20.37 -28.34 -14.04
CA GLU A 25 21.30 -27.40 -13.39
C GLU A 25 20.77 -25.97 -13.45
N HIS A 26 20.67 -25.30 -12.30
CA HIS A 26 20.08 -23.97 -12.17
C HIS A 26 20.74 -22.90 -13.04
N SER A 27 22.06 -22.98 -13.24
CA SER A 27 22.81 -22.09 -14.15
C SER A 27 22.31 -22.12 -15.59
N SER A 28 21.63 -23.19 -15.99
CA SER A 28 21.05 -23.39 -17.32
C SER A 28 19.59 -22.93 -17.43
N LEU A 29 18.98 -22.49 -16.32
CA LEU A 29 17.60 -22.03 -16.25
C LEU A 29 17.54 -20.51 -16.15
N ASP A 30 16.71 -19.89 -16.99
CA ASP A 30 16.44 -18.44 -16.89
C ASP A 30 15.23 -18.23 -15.97
N ILE A 31 15.51 -18.21 -14.67
CA ILE A 31 14.51 -18.01 -13.61
C ILE A 31 13.89 -16.61 -13.70
N ASN A 32 14.64 -15.61 -14.16
CA ASN A 32 14.14 -14.23 -14.29
C ASN A 32 13.02 -14.15 -15.31
N THR A 33 13.27 -14.62 -16.53
CA THR A 33 12.27 -14.62 -17.59
C THR A 33 11.07 -15.47 -17.20
N ALA A 34 11.29 -16.60 -16.50
CA ALA A 34 10.22 -17.42 -15.97
C ALA A 34 9.38 -16.68 -14.92
N MET A 35 10.01 -16.01 -13.96
CA MET A 35 9.35 -15.22 -12.92
C MET A 35 8.52 -14.08 -13.53
N HIS A 36 9.13 -13.32 -14.44
CA HIS A 36 8.46 -12.25 -15.19
C HIS A 36 7.22 -12.77 -15.92
N THR A 37 7.35 -13.91 -16.59
CA THR A 37 6.24 -14.56 -17.28
C THR A 37 5.08 -14.93 -16.34
N VAL A 38 5.37 -15.37 -15.12
CA VAL A 38 4.34 -15.74 -14.14
C VAL A 38 3.68 -14.51 -13.51
N LEU A 39 4.44 -13.44 -13.26
CA LEU A 39 3.94 -12.20 -12.64
C LEU A 39 3.11 -11.34 -13.60
N PHE A 40 3.52 -11.22 -14.87
CA PHE A 40 2.91 -10.29 -15.84
C PHE A 40 1.74 -10.86 -16.64
N ARG A 41 1.47 -12.17 -16.58
CA ARG A 41 0.25 -12.72 -17.21
C ARG A 41 -0.95 -12.39 -16.32
N GLU A 42 -1.96 -11.77 -16.93
CA GLU A 42 -3.19 -11.10 -16.43
C GLU A 42 -4.01 -11.76 -15.31
N PHE A 43 -3.56 -12.89 -14.77
CA PHE A 43 -4.16 -13.48 -13.60
C PHE A 43 -3.09 -14.21 -12.80
N VAL A 44 -2.39 -13.45 -11.96
CA VAL A 44 -1.93 -14.01 -10.69
C VAL A 44 -3.18 -14.31 -9.88
N GLY A 45 -3.84 -15.41 -10.24
CA GLY A 45 -4.96 -15.93 -9.47
C GLY A 45 -4.49 -16.24 -8.05
N PRO A 46 -5.41 -16.63 -7.14
CA PRO A 46 -5.05 -16.98 -5.77
C PRO A 46 -3.97 -18.08 -5.70
N ASP A 47 -3.85 -18.88 -6.77
CA ASP A 47 -2.79 -19.84 -6.94
C ASP A 47 -1.47 -19.18 -7.40
N ASN A 48 -0.67 -18.80 -6.41
CA ASN A 48 0.71 -18.34 -6.51
C ASN A 48 1.76 -19.47 -6.52
N THR A 49 1.35 -20.72 -6.76
CA THR A 49 2.23 -21.90 -6.62
C THR A 49 3.50 -21.79 -7.46
N LEU A 50 3.41 -21.27 -8.69
CA LEU A 50 4.56 -21.11 -9.56
C LEU A 50 5.55 -20.08 -9.03
N VAL A 51 5.07 -18.94 -8.54
CA VAL A 51 5.95 -17.93 -7.93
C VAL A 51 6.65 -18.50 -6.70
N ARG A 52 5.93 -19.24 -5.84
CA ARG A 52 6.52 -19.91 -4.69
C ARG A 52 7.58 -20.94 -5.09
N LEU A 53 7.30 -21.77 -6.09
CA LEU A 53 8.25 -22.75 -6.60
C LEU A 53 9.51 -22.08 -7.14
N LEU A 54 9.36 -21.01 -7.91
CA LEU A 54 10.51 -20.27 -8.46
C LEU A 54 11.32 -19.55 -7.35
N LEU A 55 10.65 -19.01 -6.32
CA LEU A 55 11.30 -18.35 -5.18
C LEU A 55 11.96 -19.33 -4.18
N GLN A 56 11.62 -20.62 -4.19
CA GLN A 56 12.29 -21.60 -3.32
C GLN A 56 13.78 -21.74 -3.63
N TYR A 57 14.16 -21.55 -4.90
CA TYR A 57 15.54 -21.63 -5.34
C TYR A 57 16.29 -20.34 -5.01
N PRO A 58 17.64 -20.38 -4.96
CA PRO A 58 18.43 -19.20 -4.72
C PRO A 58 17.99 -18.13 -5.69
N ILE A 59 17.52 -17.01 -5.14
CA ILE A 59 17.31 -15.80 -5.91
C ILE A 59 18.72 -15.43 -6.35
N HIS A 60 19.11 -15.86 -7.54
CA HIS A 60 20.41 -15.53 -8.09
C HIS A 60 20.54 -14.01 -8.11
N ASP A 61 21.76 -13.49 -7.99
CA ASP A 61 22.08 -12.04 -8.07
C ASP A 61 21.53 -11.35 -9.34
N THR A 62 20.94 -12.11 -10.26
CA THR A 62 20.31 -11.66 -11.49
C THR A 62 18.81 -11.37 -11.36
N VAL A 63 18.10 -11.89 -10.35
CA VAL A 63 16.65 -11.69 -10.22
C VAL A 63 16.37 -10.27 -9.76
N ASP A 64 15.58 -9.53 -10.54
CA ASP A 64 15.11 -8.21 -10.14
C ASP A 64 14.02 -8.34 -9.07
N VAL A 65 14.46 -8.48 -7.82
CA VAL A 65 13.57 -8.65 -6.66
C VAL A 65 12.73 -7.40 -6.42
N ALA A 66 13.24 -6.23 -6.80
CA ALA A 66 12.49 -4.99 -6.68
C ALA A 66 11.24 -5.04 -7.57
N GLU A 67 11.38 -5.53 -8.81
CA GLU A 67 10.25 -5.75 -9.72
C GLU A 67 9.25 -6.76 -9.15
N ILE A 68 9.73 -7.88 -8.58
CA ILE A 68 8.85 -8.89 -7.95
C ILE A 68 8.01 -8.28 -6.83
N ILE A 69 8.64 -7.52 -5.91
CA ILE A 69 7.93 -6.90 -4.80
C ILE A 69 6.93 -5.88 -5.31
N GLN A 70 7.30 -5.04 -6.28
CA GLN A 70 6.39 -4.05 -6.84
C GLN A 70 5.15 -4.71 -7.44
N GLU A 71 5.31 -5.78 -8.21
CA GLU A 71 4.19 -6.54 -8.78
C GLU A 71 3.35 -7.22 -7.68
N CYS A 72 3.98 -7.84 -6.68
CA CYS A 72 3.26 -8.42 -5.55
C CYS A 72 2.46 -7.35 -4.79
N CYS A 73 3.00 -6.14 -4.62
CA CYS A 73 2.31 -5.01 -4.02
C CYS A 73 1.21 -4.47 -4.92
N TRP A 74 1.38 -4.53 -6.23
CA TRP A 74 0.33 -4.17 -7.19
C TRP A 74 -0.87 -5.09 -7.05
N TRP A 75 -0.64 -6.40 -6.96
CA TRP A 75 -1.71 -7.39 -6.84
C TRP A 75 -2.19 -7.62 -5.39
N GLY A 76 -1.50 -7.08 -4.39
CA GLY A 76 -1.86 -7.22 -2.97
C GLY A 76 -1.52 -8.59 -2.39
N ILE A 77 -0.50 -9.27 -2.93
CA ILE A 77 -0.17 -10.65 -2.58
C ILE A 77 0.74 -10.67 -1.34
N LEU A 78 0.13 -10.56 -0.16
CA LEU A 78 0.83 -10.52 1.12
C LEU A 78 1.81 -11.69 1.32
N ASP A 79 1.36 -12.92 1.08
CA ASP A 79 2.18 -14.10 1.33
C ASP A 79 3.48 -14.13 0.50
N LEU A 80 3.47 -13.53 -0.71
CA LEU A 80 4.66 -13.47 -1.55
C LEU A 80 5.61 -12.37 -1.09
N VAL A 81 5.08 -11.21 -0.69
CA VAL A 81 5.90 -10.15 -0.08
C VAL A 81 6.60 -10.67 1.18
N GLN A 82 5.88 -11.39 2.04
CA GLN A 82 6.44 -12.06 3.21
C GLN A 82 7.59 -13.00 2.83
N LEU A 83 7.35 -13.91 1.87
CA LEU A 83 8.35 -14.87 1.41
C LEU A 83 9.62 -14.21 0.86
N VAL A 84 9.48 -13.10 0.13
CA VAL A 84 10.62 -12.35 -0.39
C VAL A 84 11.39 -11.68 0.76
N CYS A 85 10.70 -11.03 1.69
CA CYS A 85 11.32 -10.38 2.85
C CYS A 85 11.97 -11.36 3.84
N GLU A 86 11.57 -12.64 3.86
CA GLU A 86 12.26 -13.69 4.61
C GLU A 86 13.62 -14.06 4.00
N LYS A 87 13.73 -13.95 2.68
CA LYS A 87 14.92 -14.35 1.91
C LYS A 87 15.90 -13.21 1.70
N ILE A 88 15.41 -11.98 1.65
CA ILE A 88 16.18 -10.79 1.29
C ILE A 88 15.94 -9.71 2.34
N ASP A 89 17.04 -9.12 2.82
CA ASP A 89 16.97 -7.98 3.72
C ASP A 89 16.24 -6.81 3.04
N HIS A 90 15.17 -6.34 3.70
CA HIS A 90 14.36 -5.22 3.23
C HIS A 90 15.16 -3.92 2.99
N LYS A 91 16.35 -3.77 3.59
CA LYS A 91 17.23 -2.62 3.33
C LYS A 91 17.82 -2.60 1.92
N GLN A 92 17.79 -3.76 1.24
CA GLN A 92 18.22 -3.90 -0.15
C GLN A 92 17.07 -3.69 -1.14
N LEU A 93 15.85 -3.48 -0.63
CA LEU A 93 14.62 -3.41 -1.41
C LEU A 93 14.10 -1.97 -1.45
N ASP A 94 13.54 -1.55 -2.59
CA ASP A 94 12.84 -0.27 -2.70
C ASP A 94 11.45 -0.35 -2.04
N MET A 95 11.47 -0.32 -0.70
CA MET A 95 10.27 -0.39 0.10
C MET A 95 9.39 0.87 -0.03
N LYS A 96 9.93 1.99 -0.52
CA LYS A 96 9.15 3.22 -0.77
C LYS A 96 8.19 3.00 -1.92
N ALA A 97 8.71 2.53 -3.06
CA ALA A 97 7.88 2.24 -4.22
C ALA A 97 6.86 1.14 -3.92
N ALA A 98 7.28 0.08 -3.20
CA ALA A 98 6.40 -1.00 -2.77
C ALA A 98 5.22 -0.50 -1.92
N MET A 99 5.49 0.29 -0.88
CA MET A 99 4.47 0.88 -0.01
C MET A 99 3.52 1.80 -0.78
N ASN A 100 4.05 2.65 -1.65
CA ASN A 100 3.26 3.56 -2.49
C ASN A 100 2.29 2.79 -3.41
N THR A 101 2.75 1.70 -4.02
CA THR A 101 1.92 0.84 -4.87
C THR A 101 0.84 0.12 -4.07
N ALA A 102 1.19 -0.43 -2.90
CA ALA A 102 0.20 -1.08 -2.02
C ALA A 102 -0.87 -0.09 -1.54
N CYS A 103 -0.46 1.16 -1.24
CA CYS A 103 -1.36 2.23 -0.82
C CYS A 103 -2.27 2.72 -1.94
N SER A 104 -1.76 2.96 -3.15
CA SER A 104 -2.56 3.42 -4.30
C SER A 104 -3.62 2.43 -4.74
N ARG A 105 -3.48 1.16 -4.36
CA ARG A 105 -4.40 0.07 -4.65
C ARG A 105 -5.18 -0.43 -3.43
N SER A 106 -5.05 0.28 -2.31
CA SER A 106 -5.86 0.06 -1.11
C SER A 106 -5.68 -1.34 -0.48
N HIS A 107 -4.51 -1.95 -0.61
CA HIS A 107 -4.21 -3.28 -0.06
C HIS A 107 -3.96 -3.22 1.45
N PHE A 108 -5.03 -3.06 2.22
CA PHE A 108 -4.99 -2.80 3.66
C PHE A 108 -4.15 -3.80 4.46
N ASP A 109 -4.37 -5.10 4.27
CA ASP A 109 -3.67 -6.14 5.03
C ASP A 109 -2.16 -6.15 4.72
N LEU A 110 -1.80 -5.89 3.47
CA LEU A 110 -0.40 -5.77 3.05
C LEU A 110 0.27 -4.56 3.70
N VAL A 111 -0.36 -3.38 3.63
CA VAL A 111 0.18 -2.16 4.25
C VAL A 111 0.31 -2.32 5.76
N LYS A 112 -0.71 -2.89 6.41
CA LYS A 112 -0.68 -3.18 7.85
C LYS A 112 0.47 -4.10 8.22
N TRP A 113 0.70 -5.15 7.45
CA TRP A 113 1.83 -6.04 7.67
C TRP A 113 3.16 -5.31 7.48
N MET A 114 3.33 -4.53 6.41
CA MET A 114 4.55 -3.76 6.15
C MET A 114 4.90 -2.81 7.31
N LEU A 115 3.93 -2.02 7.79
CA LEU A 115 4.11 -1.09 8.91
C LEU A 115 4.47 -1.80 10.23
N SER A 116 4.11 -3.07 10.38
CA SER A 116 4.36 -3.84 11.60
C SER A 116 5.70 -4.60 11.59
N ASN A 117 6.26 -4.88 10.41
CA ASN A 117 7.38 -5.81 10.24
C ASN A 117 8.62 -5.19 9.57
N ILE A 118 8.52 -3.99 9.02
CA ILE A 118 9.60 -3.32 8.31
C ILE A 118 9.89 -1.98 8.98
N GLU A 119 11.16 -1.60 9.04
CA GLU A 119 11.58 -0.32 9.65
C GLU A 119 10.92 0.87 8.92
N ASN A 120 10.18 1.71 9.65
CA ASN A 120 9.39 2.81 9.06
C ASN A 120 10.23 3.84 8.27
N ASN A 121 11.52 3.98 8.58
CA ASN A 121 12.46 4.86 7.88
C ASN A 121 12.74 4.45 6.42
N LEU A 122 12.35 3.23 6.04
CA LEU A 122 12.46 2.73 4.66
C LEU A 122 11.27 3.14 3.80
N PHE A 123 10.24 3.72 4.40
CA PHE A 123 9.07 4.23 3.70
C PHE A 123 9.14 5.75 3.50
N ASP A 124 8.44 6.23 2.48
CA ASP A 124 8.05 7.62 2.36
C ASP A 124 6.58 7.74 2.81
N MET A 125 6.38 7.92 4.11
CA MET A 125 5.04 7.94 4.71
C MET A 125 4.13 9.07 4.19
N PRO A 126 4.62 10.31 3.97
CA PRO A 126 3.83 11.34 3.30
C PRO A 126 3.39 10.92 1.88
N SER A 127 4.29 10.35 1.09
CA SER A 127 3.95 9.87 -0.26
C SER A 127 2.96 8.71 -0.22
N ALA A 128 3.14 7.75 0.68
CA ALA A 128 2.23 6.62 0.86
C ALA A 128 0.82 7.08 1.27
N PHE A 129 0.73 8.06 2.17
CA PHE A 129 -0.53 8.68 2.57
C PHE A 129 -1.22 9.36 1.39
N ASP A 130 -0.48 10.14 0.59
CA ASP A 130 -0.98 10.79 -0.63
C ASP A 130 -1.51 9.75 -1.63
N LYS A 131 -0.78 8.65 -1.84
CA LYS A 131 -1.26 7.55 -2.70
C LYS A 131 -2.54 6.91 -2.19
N ALA A 132 -2.66 6.70 -0.88
CA ALA A 132 -3.84 6.10 -0.29
C ALA A 132 -5.08 7.01 -0.38
N ILE A 133 -4.94 8.34 -0.24
CA ILE A 133 -6.12 9.24 -0.33
C ILE A 133 -6.63 9.34 -1.76
N HIS A 134 -5.74 9.21 -2.75
CA HIS A 134 -6.07 9.29 -4.17
C HIS A 134 -6.35 7.93 -4.82
N ALA A 135 -6.38 6.84 -4.06
CA ALA A 135 -6.67 5.51 -4.58
C ALA A 135 -8.13 5.41 -5.07
N ASP A 136 -8.36 4.67 -6.15
CA ASP A 136 -9.67 4.56 -6.83
C ASP A 136 -10.70 3.65 -6.11
N CYS A 137 -10.45 3.20 -4.87
CA CYS A 137 -11.30 2.22 -4.17
C CYS A 137 -12.06 2.82 -2.97
N ASP A 138 -13.34 3.17 -3.16
CA ASP A 138 -14.12 4.03 -2.25
C ASP A 138 -14.25 3.54 -0.78
N ASP A 139 -14.40 2.24 -0.52
CA ASP A 139 -14.70 1.71 0.83
C ASP A 139 -13.46 1.30 1.65
N LEU A 140 -12.40 0.78 1.02
CA LEU A 140 -11.17 0.32 1.71
C LEU A 140 -10.22 1.45 2.07
N ASN A 141 -10.37 2.60 1.42
CA ASN A 141 -9.49 3.75 1.63
C ASN A 141 -9.63 4.36 3.03
N ALA A 142 -10.83 4.47 3.60
CA ALA A 142 -11.01 5.12 4.90
C ALA A 142 -10.22 4.39 6.01
N SER A 143 -10.29 3.06 6.05
CA SER A 143 -9.56 2.23 7.01
C SER A 143 -8.05 2.35 6.83
N LEU A 144 -7.58 2.36 5.58
CA LEU A 144 -6.17 2.53 5.25
C LEU A 144 -5.65 3.91 5.69
N ILE A 145 -6.41 4.97 5.43
CA ILE A 145 -6.05 6.32 5.88
C ILE A 145 -6.03 6.40 7.41
N GLN A 146 -6.99 5.80 8.11
CA GLN A 146 -6.97 5.76 9.57
C GLN A 146 -5.72 5.05 10.11
N LEU A 147 -5.28 3.97 9.46
CA LEU A 147 -4.04 3.29 9.79
C LEU A 147 -2.83 4.22 9.57
N LEU A 148 -2.71 4.83 8.40
CA LEU A 148 -1.55 5.64 8.02
C LEU A 148 -1.39 6.93 8.84
N LYS A 149 -2.49 7.52 9.34
CA LYS A 149 -2.44 8.69 10.24
C LYS A 149 -1.56 8.49 11.47
N GLY A 150 -1.46 7.26 11.98
CA GLY A 150 -0.62 6.95 13.14
C GLY A 150 0.89 6.97 12.86
N TYR A 151 1.27 6.96 11.58
CA TYR A 151 2.65 6.81 11.13
C TYR A 151 3.17 8.05 10.37
N THR A 152 2.28 8.94 9.94
CA THR A 152 2.64 10.12 9.15
C THR A 152 2.51 11.41 9.97
N ASP A 153 3.54 12.25 9.95
CA ASP A 153 3.44 13.62 10.48
C ASP A 153 2.49 14.45 9.60
N HIS A 154 1.36 14.86 10.19
CA HIS A 154 0.32 15.65 9.51
C HIS A 154 0.84 16.97 8.93
N LYS A 155 1.96 17.51 9.44
CA LYS A 155 2.58 18.73 8.91
C LYS A 155 3.19 18.53 7.52
N LEU A 156 3.45 17.29 7.13
CA LEU A 156 4.03 16.93 5.84
C LEU A 156 2.97 16.55 4.80
N ILE A 157 1.70 16.55 5.18
CA ILE A 157 0.57 16.13 4.34
C ILE A 157 -0.15 17.37 3.80
N ASP A 158 -0.59 17.32 2.55
CA ASP A 158 -1.54 18.31 2.02
C ASP A 158 -2.94 18.11 2.61
N MET A 159 -3.15 18.73 3.77
CA MET A 159 -4.43 18.67 4.50
C MET A 159 -5.61 19.21 3.68
N SER A 160 -5.38 20.08 2.69
CA SER A 160 -6.46 20.59 1.84
C SER A 160 -6.99 19.51 0.90
N SER A 161 -6.10 18.72 0.30
CA SER A 161 -6.49 17.58 -0.54
C SER A 161 -7.18 16.50 0.28
N VAL A 162 -6.68 16.21 1.48
CA VAL A 162 -7.34 15.26 2.41
C VAL A 162 -8.75 15.73 2.79
N LEU A 163 -8.92 17.02 3.09
CA LEU A 163 -10.23 17.60 3.41
C LEU A 163 -11.19 17.49 2.24
N MET A 164 -10.74 17.83 1.02
CA MET A 164 -11.56 17.80 -0.18
C MET A 164 -12.03 16.37 -0.49
N ILE A 165 -11.11 15.39 -0.47
CA ILE A 165 -11.42 13.99 -0.76
C ILE A 165 -12.29 13.39 0.35
N GLY A 166 -11.93 13.62 1.61
CA GLY A 166 -12.71 13.13 2.75
C GLY A 166 -14.14 13.67 2.73
N CYS A 167 -14.34 14.93 2.35
CA CYS A 167 -15.67 15.50 2.16
C CYS A 167 -16.42 14.91 0.97
N LYS A 168 -15.74 14.68 -0.17
CA LYS A 168 -16.33 14.04 -1.37
C LYS A 168 -16.79 12.61 -1.07
N GLN A 169 -15.99 11.86 -0.31
CA GLN A 169 -16.23 10.45 0.03
C GLN A 169 -16.98 10.25 1.35
N CYS A 170 -17.44 11.33 1.99
CA CYS A 170 -18.14 11.29 3.28
C CYS A 170 -17.37 10.58 4.40
N TRP A 171 -16.04 10.67 4.42
CA TRP A 171 -15.18 10.11 5.46
C TRP A 171 -15.15 11.02 6.70
N TYR A 172 -16.24 11.00 7.47
CA TYR A 172 -16.47 11.91 8.60
C TYR A 172 -15.30 11.96 9.60
N ASP A 173 -14.75 10.82 9.99
CA ASP A 173 -13.65 10.77 10.96
C ASP A 173 -12.33 11.34 10.40
N ILE A 174 -12.14 11.30 9.08
CA ILE A 174 -10.98 11.91 8.41
C ILE A 174 -11.17 13.41 8.33
N VAL A 175 -12.38 13.88 7.99
CA VAL A 175 -12.73 15.30 8.01
C VAL A 175 -12.55 15.89 9.42
N ASP A 176 -13.13 15.25 10.45
CA ASP A 176 -12.99 15.67 11.85
C ASP A 176 -11.52 15.74 12.28
N TRP A 177 -10.71 14.76 11.86
CA TRP A 177 -9.27 14.75 12.11
C TRP A 177 -8.53 15.91 11.41
N VAL A 178 -8.80 16.18 10.13
CA VAL A 178 -8.17 17.31 9.42
C VAL A 178 -8.52 18.62 10.10
N LEU A 179 -9.80 18.85 10.42
CA LEU A 179 -10.25 20.08 11.07
C LEU A 179 -9.69 20.26 12.49
N GLY A 180 -9.36 19.17 13.19
CA GLY A 180 -8.72 19.24 14.50
C GLY A 180 -7.22 19.56 14.46
N ASN A 181 -6.55 19.35 13.33
CA ASN A 181 -5.07 19.39 13.24
C ASN A 181 -4.51 20.37 12.21
N ALA A 182 -5.32 20.86 11.28
CA ALA A 182 -4.86 21.77 10.23
C ALA A 182 -4.86 23.23 10.69
N ASP A 183 -3.92 24.01 10.16
CA ASP A 183 -3.94 25.46 10.29
C ASP A 183 -5.11 26.02 9.46
N HIS A 184 -6.12 26.52 10.15
CA HIS A 184 -7.33 27.10 9.55
C HIS A 184 -7.06 28.33 8.68
N THR A 185 -5.87 28.93 8.76
CA THR A 185 -5.48 30.05 7.89
C THR A 185 -4.98 29.61 6.52
N VAL A 186 -4.58 28.34 6.39
CA VAL A 186 -4.01 27.76 5.17
C VAL A 186 -5.00 26.83 4.45
N LEU A 187 -5.94 26.23 5.20
CA LEU A 187 -7.02 25.46 4.61
C LEU A 187 -7.90 26.37 3.75
N ASP A 188 -7.89 26.14 2.44
CA ASP A 188 -8.88 26.71 1.52
C ASP A 188 -10.20 25.95 1.67
N VAL A 189 -10.84 26.17 2.83
CA VAL A 189 -12.09 25.54 3.20
C VAL A 189 -13.17 25.90 2.18
N ASP A 190 -13.18 27.13 1.66
CA ASP A 190 -14.19 27.56 0.68
C ASP A 190 -14.10 26.78 -0.64
N LYS A 191 -12.89 26.47 -1.13
CA LYS A 191 -12.71 25.62 -2.32
C LYS A 191 -13.09 24.17 -2.08
N ALA A 192 -12.80 23.63 -0.90
CA ALA A 192 -13.23 22.28 -0.49
C ALA A 192 -14.75 22.20 -0.25
N MET A 193 -15.40 23.31 0.13
CA MET A 193 -16.80 23.41 0.52
C MET A 193 -17.75 23.87 -0.60
N ASN A 194 -17.39 23.72 -1.87
CA ASN A 194 -18.25 24.13 -3.00
C ASN A 194 -19.61 23.38 -3.09
N SER A 195 -19.89 22.45 -2.18
CA SER A 195 -21.20 21.81 -1.99
C SER A 195 -21.85 22.26 -0.68
N VAL A 196 -23.14 22.60 -0.73
CA VAL A 196 -23.99 22.94 0.45
C VAL A 196 -23.94 21.83 1.52
N TYR A 197 -23.79 20.58 1.10
CA TYR A 197 -23.68 19.42 1.99
C TYR A 197 -22.38 19.46 2.82
N ILE A 198 -21.27 19.88 2.21
CA ILE A 198 -19.96 19.99 2.88
C ILE A 198 -19.97 21.17 3.85
N LYS A 199 -20.62 22.29 3.51
CA LYS A 199 -20.85 23.42 4.42
C LYS A 199 -21.63 23.02 5.66
N TRP A 200 -22.68 22.20 5.50
CA TRP A 200 -23.45 21.68 6.64
C TRP A 200 -22.60 20.74 7.52
N MET A 201 -21.79 19.87 6.92
CA MET A 201 -20.86 19.01 7.66
C MET A 201 -19.84 19.82 8.46
N PHE A 202 -19.19 20.80 7.83
CA PHE A 202 -18.20 21.66 8.47
C PHE A 202 -18.79 22.42 9.68
N ALA A 203 -20.01 22.96 9.54
CA ALA A 203 -20.73 23.62 10.63
C ALA A 203 -21.02 22.65 11.81
N ARG A 204 -21.37 21.39 11.51
CA ARG A 204 -21.62 20.36 12.52
C ARG A 204 -20.33 19.94 13.25
N THR A 205 -19.22 19.81 12.53
CA THR A 205 -17.92 19.43 13.12
C THR A 205 -17.34 20.54 13.98
N LEU A 206 -17.38 21.81 13.52
CA LEU A 206 -16.98 22.97 14.32
C LEU A 206 -17.75 23.06 15.65
N HIS A 207 -19.06 22.82 15.62
CA HIS A 207 -19.89 22.81 16.82
C HIS A 207 -19.45 21.71 17.81
N ARG A 208 -19.11 20.50 17.32
CA ARG A 208 -18.57 19.42 18.16
C ARG A 208 -17.18 19.74 18.71
N GLY A 209 -16.29 20.30 17.88
CA GLY A 209 -14.94 20.69 18.28
C GLY A 209 -14.94 21.76 19.39
N GLN A 210 -15.81 22.77 19.27
CA GLN A 210 -15.99 23.79 20.30
C GLN A 210 -16.52 23.20 21.62
N GLN A 211 -17.47 22.26 21.56
CA GLN A 211 -17.96 21.57 22.76
C GLN A 211 -16.89 20.71 23.44
N ASN A 212 -16.07 19.99 22.67
CA ASN A 212 -14.98 19.17 23.20
C ASN A 212 -13.86 20.04 23.82
N LYS A 213 -13.57 21.20 23.24
CA LYS A 213 -12.59 22.16 23.78
C LYS A 213 -13.08 22.75 25.11
N LEU A 214 -14.35 23.16 25.17
CA LEU A 214 -15.00 23.63 26.41
C LEU A 214 -15.05 22.54 27.50
N GLN A 215 -15.22 21.27 27.13
CA GLN A 215 -15.16 20.15 28.08
C GLN A 215 -13.74 19.89 28.59
N LYS A 216 -12.73 19.91 27.71
CA LYS A 216 -11.32 19.79 28.14
C LYS A 216 -10.91 20.94 29.07
N GLU A 217 -11.23 22.19 28.73
CA GLU A 217 -10.94 23.35 29.59
C GLU A 217 -11.67 23.29 30.94
N LYS A 218 -12.85 22.68 31.02
CA LYS A 218 -13.54 22.42 32.30
C LYS A 218 -12.84 21.35 33.14
N ILE A 219 -12.23 20.34 32.51
CA ILE A 219 -11.51 19.26 33.21
C ILE A 219 -10.14 19.74 33.70
N THR A 220 -9.45 20.63 32.95
CA THR A 220 -8.15 21.17 33.35
C THR A 220 -8.23 22.26 34.43
N ASN A 221 -9.43 22.82 34.67
CA ASN A 221 -9.69 23.85 35.68
C ASN A 221 -10.38 23.30 36.96
N LEU A 222 -10.43 21.97 37.11
CA LEU A 222 -10.84 21.24 38.31
C LEU A 222 -9.60 20.61 38.96
#